data_AF-A0AAE9A4P9-F1
#
_entry.id   AF-A0AAE9A4P9-F1
#
_cell.length_a   1.000
_cell.length_b   1.000
_cell.length_c   1.000
_cell.angle_alpha   90.00
_cell.angle_beta   90.00
_cell.angle_gamma   90.00
#
_symmetry.space_group_name_H-M   'P 1'
#
loop_
_entity.id
_entity.type
_entity.pdbx_description
1 polymer ?
#
loop_
_entity_poly.entity_id
_entity_poly.type
_entity_poly.pdbx_seq_one_letter_code
_entity_poly.pdbx_strand_id
1 'polypeptide(L)'
;MILLALALFPIFSAIEIIRIKDDHNCTEWNPNGFVYSWQAVACQDVADESYCKSRYPSMYYPAIGGGVNRPMQCYTFASTPPGTIDEDAKAAAIALCPKTCGYCCQTHAFNCQDKNVNMACWTVTQAQCVSPQWRDFLAEECPATCGYCGDCYDLNPECPKAPEVCTNPRMQDYVNLNCRRTCKRCTTGFTTTSTQRPTASPSTKTSPFTKTFTRPLTNF
;
A
#
# COMPACT_ATOMS: atom_id res chain seq x y z
N MET A 1 53.69 -7.12 60.51
CA MET A 1 52.22 -7.18 60.45
C MET A 1 51.79 -6.67 59.09
N ILE A 2 51.40 -7.58 58.21
CA ILE A 2 51.06 -7.32 56.80
C ILE A 2 49.58 -6.90 56.75
N LEU A 3 49.29 -5.68 56.30
CA LEU A 3 47.92 -5.25 56.00
C LEU A 3 47.52 -5.76 54.62
N LEU A 4 46.64 -6.76 54.57
CA LEU A 4 45.93 -7.17 53.35
C LEU A 4 44.76 -6.19 53.12
N ALA A 5 44.88 -5.31 52.11
CA ALA A 5 43.75 -4.55 51.60
C ALA A 5 43.02 -5.40 50.54
N LEU A 6 41.90 -6.01 50.94
CA LEU A 6 40.99 -6.71 50.03
C LEU A 6 40.21 -5.68 49.20
N ALA A 7 40.66 -5.44 47.97
CA ALA A 7 39.93 -4.64 46.99
C ALA A 7 38.70 -5.43 46.49
N LEU A 8 37.53 -5.13 47.05
CA LEU A 8 36.24 -5.57 46.54
C LEU A 8 35.92 -4.78 45.26
N PHE A 9 36.38 -5.29 44.11
CA PHE A 9 35.89 -4.83 42.80
C PHE A 9 34.46 -5.32 42.61
N PRO A 10 33.45 -4.44 42.48
CA PRO A 10 32.11 -4.89 42.16
C PRO A 10 32.09 -5.38 40.72
N ILE A 11 31.88 -6.69 40.56
CA ILE A 11 31.65 -7.34 39.27
C ILE A 11 30.24 -6.97 38.82
N PHE A 12 30.05 -5.75 38.33
CA PHE A 12 28.83 -5.39 37.61
C PHE A 12 28.88 -6.07 36.25
N SER A 13 28.29 -7.26 36.13
CA SER A 13 27.97 -7.85 34.84
C SER A 13 27.15 -6.83 34.05
N ALA A 14 27.65 -6.39 32.90
CA ALA A 14 26.92 -5.48 32.03
C ALA A 14 25.56 -6.10 31.71
N ILE A 15 24.49 -5.46 32.16
CA ILE A 15 23.13 -5.83 31.80
C ILE A 15 22.97 -5.42 30.34
N GLU A 16 23.16 -6.34 29.41
CA GLU A 16 22.76 -6.14 28.02
C GLU A 16 21.24 -6.00 28.01
N ILE A 17 20.77 -4.76 27.91
CA ILE A 17 19.37 -4.47 27.58
C ILE A 17 19.18 -5.11 26.20
N ILE A 18 18.39 -6.19 26.13
CA ILE A 18 18.03 -6.82 24.86
C ILE A 18 17.21 -5.79 24.08
N ARG A 19 17.90 -4.94 23.32
CA ARG A 19 17.30 -4.09 22.30
C ARG A 19 16.95 -5.02 21.15
N ILE A 20 15.69 -5.03 20.72
CA ILE A 20 15.29 -5.60 19.43
C ILE A 20 16.10 -4.83 18.38
N LYS A 21 17.14 -5.48 17.86
CA LYS A 21 18.10 -4.88 16.93
C LYS A 21 17.61 -5.00 15.48
N ASP A 22 16.61 -5.86 15.23
CA ASP A 22 16.06 -6.10 13.91
C ASP A 22 14.67 -5.46 13.76
N ASP A 23 14.41 -4.84 12.61
CA ASP A 23 13.11 -4.29 12.30
C ASP A 23 12.15 -5.39 11.79
N HIS A 24 11.14 -5.74 12.59
CA HIS A 24 10.15 -6.78 12.26
C HIS A 24 8.83 -6.21 11.72
N ASN A 25 8.78 -4.95 11.29
CA ASN A 25 7.55 -4.41 10.69
C ASN A 25 7.16 -5.17 9.42
N CYS A 26 5.85 -5.29 9.19
CA CYS A 26 5.24 -6.09 8.12
C CYS A 26 5.51 -7.60 8.21
N THR A 27 5.87 -8.11 9.39
CA THR A 27 5.98 -9.54 9.65
C THR A 27 4.89 -10.04 10.59
N GLU A 28 4.59 -11.32 10.48
CA GLU A 28 3.72 -12.06 11.39
C GLU A 28 4.51 -13.20 12.03
N TRP A 29 4.15 -13.55 13.27
CA TRP A 29 4.79 -14.65 13.99
C TRP A 29 4.11 -15.97 13.61
N ASN A 30 4.92 -16.96 13.24
CA ASN A 30 4.50 -18.35 13.14
C ASN A 30 5.44 -19.26 13.97
N PRO A 31 5.15 -20.56 14.13
CA PRO A 31 6.01 -21.46 14.91
C PRO A 31 7.47 -21.56 14.43
N ASN A 32 7.77 -21.14 13.20
CA ASN A 32 9.10 -21.15 12.60
C ASN A 32 9.81 -19.78 12.66
N GLY A 33 9.18 -18.76 13.27
CA GLY A 33 9.74 -17.42 13.43
C GLY A 33 8.88 -16.31 12.81
N PHE A 34 9.47 -15.12 12.67
CA PHE A 34 8.86 -14.00 11.95
C PHE A 34 8.93 -14.25 10.44
N VAL A 35 7.79 -14.15 9.77
CA VAL A 35 7.69 -14.23 8.30
C VAL A 35 6.98 -13.00 7.75
N TYR A 36 7.31 -12.58 6.54
CA TYR A 36 6.62 -11.44 5.94
C TYR A 36 5.18 -11.79 5.55
N SER A 37 4.25 -10.91 5.93
CA SER A 37 2.88 -10.99 5.44
C SER A 37 2.83 -10.62 3.95
N TRP A 38 1.72 -10.93 3.28
CA TRP A 38 1.55 -10.53 1.88
C TRP A 38 1.57 -9.01 1.68
N GLN A 39 1.14 -8.25 2.71
CA GLN A 39 1.17 -6.78 2.70
C GLN A 39 2.59 -6.22 2.72
N ALA A 40 3.60 -6.97 3.14
CA ALA A 40 4.99 -6.51 3.12
C ALA A 40 5.50 -6.21 1.70
N VAL A 41 4.94 -6.89 0.69
CA VAL A 41 5.37 -6.82 -0.73
C VAL A 41 4.21 -6.53 -1.69
N ALA A 42 3.07 -6.06 -1.17
CA ALA A 42 1.85 -5.81 -1.93
C ALA A 42 1.90 -4.56 -2.83
N CYS A 43 2.89 -3.70 -2.66
CA CYS A 43 3.14 -2.50 -3.45
C CYS A 43 4.30 -2.70 -4.44
N GLN A 44 4.59 -1.70 -5.27
CA GLN A 44 5.82 -1.64 -6.06
C GLN A 44 6.79 -0.64 -5.43
N ASP A 45 8.06 -0.80 -5.76
CA ASP A 45 9.05 0.24 -5.49
C ASP A 45 8.73 1.49 -6.31
N VAL A 46 9.03 2.66 -5.75
CA VAL A 46 8.87 3.94 -6.46
C VAL A 46 10.08 4.17 -7.37
N ALA A 47 11.26 3.75 -6.94
CA ALA A 47 12.46 3.73 -7.75
C ALA A 47 12.60 2.42 -8.53
N ASP A 48 13.44 2.45 -9.57
CA ASP A 48 13.72 1.27 -10.39
C ASP A 48 14.36 0.14 -9.58
N GLU A 49 14.08 -1.11 -9.98
CA GLU A 49 14.59 -2.30 -9.31
C GLU A 49 16.12 -2.31 -9.20
N SER A 50 16.84 -1.86 -10.23
CA SER A 50 18.30 -1.75 -10.23
C SER A 50 18.80 -0.76 -9.17
N TYR A 51 18.12 0.38 -9.03
CA TYR A 51 18.41 1.35 -7.98
C TYR A 51 18.18 0.73 -6.60
N CYS A 52 17.02 0.12 -6.37
CA CYS A 52 16.68 -0.46 -5.07
C CYS A 52 17.63 -1.58 -4.67
N LYS A 53 17.99 -2.48 -5.58
CA LYS A 53 18.97 -3.54 -5.34
C LYS A 53 20.39 -3.02 -5.12
N SER A 54 20.77 -1.92 -5.79
CA SER A 54 22.08 -1.29 -5.57
C SER A 54 22.16 -0.56 -4.22
N ARG A 55 21.06 0.08 -3.81
CA ARG A 55 20.97 0.85 -2.57
C ARG A 55 20.83 -0.04 -1.33
N TYR A 56 20.09 -1.14 -1.46
CA TYR A 56 19.78 -2.08 -0.38
C TYR A 56 20.28 -3.49 -0.74
N PRO A 57 21.61 -3.70 -0.85
CA PRO A 57 22.16 -4.95 -1.33
C PRO A 57 21.86 -6.10 -0.38
N SER A 58 21.29 -7.19 -0.91
CA SER A 58 21.10 -8.45 -0.20
C SER A 58 21.10 -9.63 -1.16
N MET A 59 21.45 -10.81 -0.65
CA MET A 59 21.32 -12.08 -1.38
C MET A 59 19.85 -12.52 -1.47
N TYR A 60 19.05 -12.22 -0.45
CA TYR A 60 17.64 -12.56 -0.39
C TYR A 60 16.83 -11.33 0.03
N TYR A 61 15.69 -11.13 -0.63
CA TYR A 61 14.78 -10.03 -0.33
C TYR A 61 13.51 -10.55 0.36
N PRO A 62 12.84 -9.72 1.18
CA PRO A 62 11.52 -10.00 1.73
C PRO A 62 10.56 -10.56 0.68
N ALA A 63 9.89 -11.66 1.03
CA ALA A 63 8.91 -12.32 0.20
C ALA A 63 7.84 -12.94 1.10
N ILE A 64 6.62 -13.10 0.57
CA ILE A 64 5.45 -13.62 1.31
C ILE A 64 5.81 -14.96 1.97
N GLY A 65 5.60 -15.07 3.28
CA GLY A 65 5.90 -16.27 4.06
C GLY A 65 7.39 -16.56 4.27
N GLY A 66 8.29 -15.73 3.72
CA GLY A 66 9.73 -15.85 3.91
C GLY A 66 10.17 -15.25 5.25
N GLY A 67 11.14 -15.89 5.91
CA GLY A 67 11.74 -15.43 7.17
C GLY A 67 13.16 -14.85 7.00
N VAL A 68 13.48 -14.35 5.81
CA VAL A 68 14.81 -13.75 5.56
C VAL A 68 14.94 -12.39 6.25
N ASN A 69 16.12 -12.08 6.77
CA ASN A 69 16.37 -10.74 7.29
C ASN A 69 16.29 -9.72 6.16
N ARG A 70 15.60 -8.61 6.43
CA ARG A 70 15.60 -7.44 5.54
C ARG A 70 17.04 -6.95 5.36
N PRO A 71 17.41 -6.38 4.19
CA PRO A 71 18.68 -5.67 4.06
C PRO A 71 18.83 -4.65 5.20
N MET A 72 19.94 -4.69 5.94
CA MET A 72 20.17 -3.81 7.11
C MET A 72 19.97 -2.34 6.75
N GLN A 73 20.44 -1.94 5.57
CA GLN A 73 20.39 -0.58 5.06
C GLN A 73 18.96 -0.07 4.85
N CYS A 74 17.96 -0.95 4.84
CA CYS A 74 16.56 -0.54 4.78
C CYS A 74 16.09 0.14 6.07
N TYR A 75 16.78 -0.01 7.20
CA TYR A 75 16.35 0.57 8.48
C TYR A 75 17.49 1.17 9.30
N THR A 76 18.72 1.12 8.83
CA THR A 76 19.87 1.69 9.54
C THR A 76 20.92 2.23 8.57
N PHE A 77 21.71 3.21 9.02
CA PHE A 77 22.94 3.63 8.33
C PHE A 77 24.18 2.85 8.79
N ALA A 78 24.03 1.93 9.75
CA ALA A 78 25.15 1.10 10.19
C ALA A 78 25.64 0.18 9.06
N SER A 79 26.96 0.07 8.93
CA SER A 79 27.61 -0.80 7.95
C SER A 79 27.94 -2.20 8.50
N THR A 80 27.82 -2.39 9.81
CA THR A 80 28.09 -3.67 10.50
C THR A 80 26.97 -3.99 11.49
N PRO A 81 26.53 -5.26 11.60
CA PRO A 81 25.59 -5.66 12.64
C PRO A 81 26.18 -5.49 14.05
N PRO A 82 25.33 -5.24 15.07
CA PRO A 82 23.90 -4.99 14.96
C PRO A 82 23.62 -3.54 14.53
N GLY A 83 22.69 -3.37 13.58
CA GLY A 83 22.14 -2.05 13.25
C GLY A 83 21.06 -1.69 14.25
N THR A 84 20.94 -0.43 14.61
CA THR A 84 19.76 0.09 15.31
C THR A 84 18.82 0.73 14.30
N ILE A 85 17.52 0.70 14.58
CA ILE A 85 16.53 1.40 13.76
C ILE A 85 16.85 2.90 13.76
N ASP A 86 17.11 3.40 12.56
CA ASP A 86 17.22 4.80 12.21
C ASP A 86 15.97 5.16 11.40
N GLU A 87 15.14 6.04 11.96
CA GLU A 87 13.85 6.39 11.37
C GLU A 87 13.99 7.10 10.02
N ASP A 88 15.09 7.81 9.77
CA ASP A 88 15.33 8.48 8.49
C ASP A 88 15.74 7.47 7.41
N ALA A 89 16.61 6.52 7.75
CA ALA A 89 16.96 5.40 6.86
C ALA A 89 15.71 4.59 6.48
N LYS A 90 14.88 4.29 7.49
CA LYS A 90 13.62 3.56 7.32
C LYS A 90 12.60 4.34 6.50
N ALA A 91 12.43 5.64 6.77
CA ALA A 91 11.54 6.49 6.00
C ALA A 91 11.97 6.56 4.52
N ALA A 92 13.28 6.64 4.25
CA ALA A 92 13.80 6.61 2.87
C ALA A 92 13.53 5.26 2.17
N ALA A 93 13.64 4.15 2.90
CA ALA A 93 13.30 2.82 2.37
C ALA A 93 11.81 2.68 2.07
N ILE A 94 10.93 3.13 2.98
CA ILE A 94 9.47 3.14 2.78
C ILE A 94 9.09 4.03 1.57
N ALA A 95 9.75 5.17 1.41
CA ALA A 95 9.41 6.12 0.35
C ALA A 95 9.89 5.69 -1.04
N LEU A 96 11.07 5.06 -1.14
CA LEU A 96 11.70 4.78 -2.43
C LEU A 96 11.59 3.31 -2.85
N CYS A 97 11.84 2.39 -1.92
CA CYS A 97 11.96 0.97 -2.20
C CYS A 97 11.16 0.09 -1.21
N PRO A 98 9.87 0.39 -0.98
CA PRO A 98 9.09 -0.32 0.02
C PRO A 98 8.90 -1.80 -0.29
N LYS A 99 8.85 -2.24 -1.56
CA LYS A 99 8.72 -3.65 -1.89
C LYS A 99 10.05 -4.38 -1.67
N THR A 100 11.14 -3.84 -2.19
CA THR A 100 12.50 -4.40 -2.00
C THR A 100 12.83 -4.51 -0.51
N CYS A 101 12.44 -3.51 0.28
CA CYS A 101 12.62 -3.52 1.72
C CYS A 101 11.43 -4.11 2.48
N GLY A 102 10.45 -4.79 1.89
CA GLY A 102 9.37 -5.44 2.66
C GLY A 102 8.58 -4.50 3.60
N TYR A 103 8.37 -3.26 3.18
CA TYR A 103 7.73 -2.15 3.89
C TYR A 103 6.41 -1.69 3.28
N CYS A 104 5.84 -2.43 2.33
CA CYS A 104 4.60 -2.00 1.68
C CYS A 104 3.46 -1.74 2.69
N CYS A 105 3.40 -2.48 3.81
CA CYS A 105 2.42 -2.25 4.88
C CYS A 105 2.56 -0.90 5.60
N GLN A 106 3.73 -0.25 5.49
CA GLN A 106 4.02 1.07 6.07
C GLN A 106 3.83 2.21 5.07
N THR A 107 3.57 1.91 3.80
CA THR A 107 3.29 2.94 2.79
C THR A 107 1.93 3.56 3.01
N HIS A 108 1.73 4.79 2.51
CA HIS A 108 0.46 5.51 2.69
C HIS A 108 -0.78 4.71 2.29
N ALA A 109 -0.68 3.83 1.29
CA ALA A 109 -1.79 3.02 0.82
C ALA A 109 -2.25 1.94 1.83
N PHE A 110 -1.36 1.50 2.71
CA PHE A 110 -1.64 0.44 3.69
C PHE A 110 -1.60 0.96 5.15
N ASN A 111 -1.08 2.18 5.37
CA ASN A 111 -0.88 2.76 6.69
C ASN A 111 -2.11 3.54 7.19
N CYS A 112 -3.19 2.80 7.43
CA CYS A 112 -4.39 3.27 8.13
C CYS A 112 -4.96 2.11 8.97
N GLN A 113 -6.16 2.26 9.52
CA GLN A 113 -6.80 1.22 10.32
C GLN A 113 -7.96 0.56 9.56
N ASP A 114 -8.00 -0.76 9.62
CA ASP A 114 -9.17 -1.53 9.19
C ASP A 114 -10.32 -1.40 10.21
N LYS A 115 -11.55 -1.23 9.73
CA LYS A 115 -12.73 -1.13 10.60
C LYS A 115 -13.02 -2.46 11.30
N ASN A 116 -12.91 -3.57 10.56
CA ASN A 116 -13.22 -4.92 11.06
C ASN A 116 -14.62 -5.06 11.69
N VAL A 117 -15.63 -4.34 11.20
CA VAL A 117 -16.98 -4.34 11.80
C VAL A 117 -17.86 -5.39 11.14
N ASN A 118 -17.90 -5.38 9.82
CA ASN A 118 -18.76 -6.28 9.04
C ASN A 118 -18.02 -7.52 8.52
N MET A 119 -16.69 -7.55 8.66
CA MET A 119 -15.87 -8.72 8.37
C MET A 119 -14.54 -8.71 9.13
N ALA A 120 -13.91 -9.88 9.22
CA ALA A 120 -12.57 -10.02 9.75
C ALA A 120 -11.52 -9.76 8.64
N CYS A 121 -10.85 -8.60 8.66
CA CYS A 121 -9.92 -8.21 7.59
C CYS A 121 -8.70 -9.14 7.47
N TRP A 122 -8.31 -9.81 8.55
CA TRP A 122 -7.26 -10.83 8.51
C TRP A 122 -7.61 -12.07 7.64
N THR A 123 -8.88 -12.27 7.31
CA THR A 123 -9.33 -13.33 6.38
C THR A 123 -9.29 -12.91 4.92
N VAL A 124 -9.08 -11.62 4.64
CA VAL A 124 -9.10 -11.09 3.29
C VAL A 124 -7.85 -11.50 2.55
N THR A 125 -8.06 -12.06 1.36
CA THR A 125 -6.99 -12.45 0.45
C THR A 125 -6.66 -11.31 -0.52
N GLN A 126 -5.44 -11.32 -1.06
CA GLN A 126 -5.04 -10.39 -2.12
C GLN A 126 -5.98 -10.44 -3.33
N ALA A 127 -6.49 -11.63 -3.68
CA ALA A 127 -7.45 -11.82 -4.77
C ALA A 127 -8.78 -11.11 -4.52
N GLN A 128 -9.25 -11.07 -3.27
CA GLN A 128 -10.46 -10.32 -2.91
C GLN A 128 -10.22 -8.82 -3.00
N CYS A 129 -9.06 -8.33 -2.56
CA CYS A 129 -8.73 -6.92 -2.68
C CYS A 129 -8.81 -6.45 -4.13
N VAL A 130 -8.29 -7.21 -5.10
CA VAL A 130 -8.31 -6.80 -6.51
C VAL A 130 -9.66 -7.03 -7.23
N SER A 131 -10.58 -7.75 -6.61
CA SER A 131 -11.87 -8.09 -7.21
C SER A 131 -12.81 -6.86 -7.27
N PRO A 132 -13.36 -6.51 -8.45
CA PRO A 132 -14.34 -5.42 -8.56
C PRO A 132 -15.58 -5.62 -7.69
N GLN A 133 -15.97 -6.86 -7.40
CA GLN A 133 -17.15 -7.18 -6.62
C GLN A 133 -16.99 -6.83 -5.13
N TRP A 134 -15.76 -6.94 -4.61
CA TRP A 134 -15.46 -6.71 -3.20
C TRP A 134 -14.87 -5.34 -2.93
N ARG A 135 -14.44 -4.64 -3.98
CA ARG A 135 -13.61 -3.44 -3.87
C ARG A 135 -14.21 -2.35 -3.00
N ASP A 136 -15.46 -1.97 -3.23
CA ASP A 136 -16.09 -0.87 -2.48
C ASP A 136 -16.29 -1.26 -1.01
N PHE A 137 -16.73 -2.50 -0.76
CA PHE A 137 -16.87 -3.04 0.59
C PHE A 137 -15.53 -3.10 1.33
N LEU A 138 -14.47 -3.57 0.67
CA LEU A 138 -13.14 -3.69 1.26
C LEU A 138 -12.42 -2.34 1.39
N ALA A 139 -12.70 -1.36 0.53
CA ALA A 139 -12.21 0.00 0.70
C ALA A 139 -12.80 0.67 1.94
N GLU A 140 -14.03 0.29 2.30
CA GLU A 140 -14.67 0.78 3.53
C GLU A 140 -14.27 -0.02 4.77
N GLU A 141 -14.33 -1.35 4.71
CA GLU A 141 -14.14 -2.22 5.89
C GLU A 141 -12.68 -2.57 6.17
N CYS A 142 -11.88 -2.79 5.12
CA CYS A 142 -10.51 -3.31 5.20
C CYS A 142 -9.48 -2.51 4.37
N PRO A 143 -9.44 -1.15 4.49
CA PRO A 143 -8.57 -0.33 3.68
C PRO A 143 -7.08 -0.58 3.91
N ALA A 144 -6.64 -0.82 5.15
CA ALA A 144 -5.25 -1.11 5.48
C ALA A 144 -4.83 -2.47 4.96
N THR A 145 -5.73 -3.46 5.04
CA THR A 145 -5.49 -4.77 4.45
C THR A 145 -5.33 -4.67 2.93
N CYS A 146 -6.22 -3.97 2.24
CA CYS A 146 -6.25 -3.98 0.78
C CYS A 146 -5.45 -2.89 0.07
N GLY A 147 -4.78 -1.98 0.79
CA GLY A 147 -4.04 -0.91 0.16
C GLY A 147 -4.93 0.25 -0.31
N TYR A 148 -6.06 0.47 0.37
CA TYR A 148 -7.07 1.50 0.06
C TYR A 148 -7.10 2.65 1.06
N CYS A 149 -6.06 2.78 1.89
CA CYS A 149 -5.92 3.96 2.73
C CYS A 149 -5.80 5.23 1.88
N GLY A 150 -6.52 6.28 2.29
CA GLY A 150 -6.65 7.54 1.56
C GLY A 150 -7.96 7.65 0.79
N ASP A 151 -8.21 8.81 0.22
CA ASP A 151 -9.39 9.13 -0.60
C ASP A 151 -9.24 8.67 -2.07
N CYS A 152 -8.08 8.08 -2.40
CA CYS A 152 -7.71 7.76 -3.77
C CYS A 152 -6.91 6.47 -3.88
N TYR A 153 -7.45 5.52 -4.65
CA TYR A 153 -6.82 4.26 -4.98
C TYR A 153 -7.04 3.90 -6.46
N ASP A 154 -6.22 2.97 -6.95
CA ASP A 154 -6.29 2.45 -8.32
C ASP A 154 -7.34 1.33 -8.40
N LEU A 155 -8.27 1.40 -9.36
CA LEU A 155 -9.23 0.33 -9.64
C LEU A 155 -8.59 -0.84 -10.37
N ASN A 156 -7.55 -0.59 -11.17
CA ASN A 156 -6.76 -1.66 -11.76
C ASN A 156 -5.52 -1.93 -10.88
N PRO A 157 -5.35 -3.15 -10.34
CA PRO A 157 -4.18 -3.50 -9.53
C PRO A 157 -2.85 -3.45 -10.29
N GLU A 158 -2.89 -3.45 -11.63
CA GLU A 158 -1.70 -3.44 -12.48
C GLU A 158 -1.17 -2.04 -12.76
N CYS A 159 -1.87 -0.97 -12.37
CA CYS A 159 -1.43 0.40 -12.60
C CYS A 159 0.01 0.68 -12.12
N PRO A 160 0.43 0.25 -10.91
CA PRO A 160 1.79 0.49 -10.43
C PRO A 160 2.89 -0.16 -11.26
N LYS A 161 2.57 -1.17 -12.09
CA LYS A 161 3.55 -1.86 -12.94
C LYS A 161 3.81 -1.16 -14.27
N ALA A 162 2.94 -0.23 -14.66
CA ALA A 162 3.01 0.47 -15.95
C ALA A 162 2.79 1.99 -15.79
N PRO A 163 3.60 2.70 -14.97
CA PRO A 163 3.42 4.14 -14.72
C PRO A 163 3.48 5.00 -16.00
N GLU A 164 4.13 4.53 -17.07
CA GLU A 164 4.20 5.19 -18.38
C GLU A 164 2.83 5.34 -19.05
N VAL A 165 1.84 4.52 -18.68
CA VAL A 165 0.45 4.63 -19.17
C VAL A 165 -0.17 5.98 -18.79
N CYS A 166 0.28 6.58 -17.68
CA CYS A 166 -0.22 7.85 -17.16
C CYS A 166 0.03 9.04 -18.11
N THR A 167 1.07 8.96 -18.94
CA THR A 167 1.46 10.02 -19.88
C THR A 167 0.92 9.81 -21.30
N ASN A 168 0.34 8.65 -21.60
CA ASN A 168 -0.18 8.36 -22.93
C ASN A 168 -1.52 9.11 -23.18
N PRO A 169 -1.61 10.00 -24.20
CA PRO A 169 -2.84 10.75 -24.47
C PRO A 169 -4.05 9.89 -24.85
N ARG A 170 -3.83 8.68 -25.36
CA ARG A 170 -4.91 7.75 -25.74
C ARG A 170 -5.49 6.97 -24.57
N MET A 171 -4.80 6.98 -23.42
CA MET A 171 -5.19 6.22 -22.23
C MET A 171 -5.84 7.10 -21.17
N GLN A 172 -6.05 8.40 -21.43
CA GLN A 172 -6.49 9.37 -20.44
C GLN A 172 -7.78 8.95 -19.72
N ASP A 173 -8.80 8.52 -20.46
CA ASP A 173 -10.07 8.05 -19.89
C ASP A 173 -9.86 6.81 -19.01
N TYR A 174 -9.03 5.88 -19.48
CA TYR A 174 -8.71 4.66 -18.75
C TYR A 174 -8.00 4.96 -17.44
N VAL A 175 -6.94 5.79 -17.46
CA VAL A 175 -6.14 6.06 -16.25
C VAL A 175 -6.85 7.01 -15.28
N ASN A 176 -7.74 7.87 -15.76
CA ASN A 176 -8.63 8.70 -14.94
C ASN A 176 -9.59 7.86 -14.10
N LEU A 177 -10.05 6.72 -14.64
CA LEU A 177 -10.93 5.81 -13.92
C LEU A 177 -10.14 4.79 -13.09
N ASN A 178 -9.12 4.16 -13.69
CA ASN A 178 -8.53 2.95 -13.16
C ASN A 178 -7.20 3.14 -12.43
N CYS A 179 -6.45 4.21 -12.70
CA CYS A 179 -5.09 4.42 -12.21
C CYS A 179 -4.91 5.75 -11.48
N ARG A 180 -5.96 6.20 -10.76
CA ARG A 180 -6.00 7.54 -10.16
C ARG A 180 -4.82 7.81 -9.23
N ARG A 181 -4.46 6.87 -8.37
CA ARG A 181 -3.37 7.05 -7.40
C ARG A 181 -2.02 6.96 -8.09
N THR A 182 -1.80 5.91 -8.88
CA THR A 182 -0.55 5.74 -9.64
C THR A 182 -0.26 6.95 -10.53
N CYS A 183 -1.27 7.46 -11.22
CA CYS A 183 -1.15 8.60 -12.11
C CYS A 183 -1.33 9.97 -11.45
N LYS A 184 -1.41 10.04 -10.11
CA LYS A 184 -1.57 11.28 -9.32
C LYS A 184 -2.79 12.12 -9.74
N ARG A 185 -3.90 11.46 -10.08
CA ARG A 185 -5.19 12.04 -10.52
C ARG A 185 -6.26 12.02 -9.44
N CYS A 186 -5.83 12.05 -8.19
CA CYS A 186 -6.70 11.97 -7.01
C CYS A 186 -7.53 13.23 -6.77
N THR A 187 -7.37 14.29 -7.55
CA THR A 187 -8.22 15.49 -7.50
C THR A 187 -9.68 15.11 -7.71
N THR A 188 -10.49 15.37 -6.68
CA THR A 188 -11.91 15.08 -6.48
C THR A 188 -12.77 15.16 -7.74
N GLY A 189 -12.96 14.01 -8.39
CA GLY A 189 -14.03 13.79 -9.36
C GLY A 189 -15.34 13.43 -8.66
N PHE A 190 -15.92 14.36 -7.92
CA PHE A 190 -17.37 14.41 -7.70
C PHE A 190 -17.85 15.83 -7.99
N THR A 191 -17.87 16.19 -9.28
CA THR A 191 -18.96 17.06 -9.72
C THR A 191 -20.21 16.19 -9.64
N THR A 192 -20.92 16.25 -8.51
CA THR A 192 -22.31 15.82 -8.47
C THR A 192 -23.04 16.66 -9.51
N THR A 193 -23.17 16.14 -10.72
CA THR A 193 -24.26 16.53 -11.61
C THR A 193 -25.53 16.08 -10.89
N SER A 194 -25.99 16.93 -9.98
CA SER A 194 -27.30 16.81 -9.36
C SER A 194 -28.29 16.70 -10.50
N THR A 195 -28.90 15.52 -10.58
CA THR A 195 -30.14 15.25 -11.30
C THR A 195 -31.16 16.32 -10.88
N GLN A 196 -31.22 17.41 -11.63
CA GLN A 196 -32.42 18.24 -11.65
C GLN A 196 -33.49 17.44 -12.39
N ARG A 197 -34.30 16.75 -11.59
CA ARG A 197 -35.64 16.31 -11.94
C ARG A 197 -36.43 17.53 -12.43
N PRO A 198 -36.90 17.60 -13.68
CA PRO A 198 -37.88 18.61 -14.06
C PRO A 198 -39.21 18.24 -13.40
N THR A 199 -39.59 19.01 -12.39
CA THR A 199 -40.93 19.02 -11.81
C THR A 199 -41.94 19.44 -12.89
N ALA A 200 -43.04 18.72 -13.01
CA ALA A 200 -44.05 18.96 -14.03
C ALA A 200 -44.97 20.16 -13.70
N SER A 201 -45.31 20.91 -14.77
CA SER A 201 -46.56 21.66 -15.05
C SER A 201 -46.71 23.12 -14.55
N PRO A 202 -47.52 24.01 -15.20
CA PRO A 202 -48.28 23.89 -16.46
C PRO A 202 -48.13 25.06 -17.48
N SER A 203 -48.63 24.81 -18.70
CA SER A 203 -49.31 25.75 -19.63
C SER A 203 -48.60 26.45 -20.81
N THR A 204 -49.04 26.02 -22.01
CA THR A 204 -49.44 26.78 -23.22
C THR A 204 -48.42 27.56 -24.08
N LYS A 205 -48.09 27.04 -25.28
CA LYS A 205 -48.64 27.46 -26.60
C LYS A 205 -47.84 26.89 -27.80
N THR A 206 -48.59 26.29 -28.73
CA THR A 206 -48.42 26.31 -30.21
C THR A 206 -47.28 25.52 -30.90
N SER A 207 -47.71 24.40 -31.51
CA SER A 207 -47.29 23.64 -32.72
C SER A 207 -46.56 24.39 -33.88
N PRO A 208 -46.06 23.73 -34.96
CA PRO A 208 -45.50 22.37 -35.15
C PRO A 208 -44.10 22.40 -35.84
N PHE A 209 -43.32 21.32 -35.76
CA PHE A 209 -42.64 20.79 -36.95
C PHE A 209 -42.34 19.30 -36.84
N THR A 210 -42.95 18.55 -37.75
CA THR A 210 -42.89 17.11 -37.95
C THR A 210 -41.52 16.68 -38.48
N LYS A 211 -40.92 15.61 -37.95
CA LYS A 211 -40.12 14.67 -38.74
C LYS A 211 -40.04 13.29 -38.07
N THR A 212 -40.83 12.40 -38.65
CA THR A 212 -40.87 10.94 -38.47
C THR A 212 -39.51 10.31 -38.80
N PHE A 213 -39.00 9.41 -37.95
CA PHE A 213 -38.12 8.34 -38.42
C PHE A 213 -38.41 7.04 -37.66
N THR A 214 -38.77 6.03 -38.44
CA THR A 214 -39.33 4.74 -38.05
C THR A 214 -38.21 3.77 -37.68
N ARG A 215 -38.35 3.03 -36.57
CA ARG A 215 -37.51 1.85 -36.24
C ARG A 215 -37.87 0.68 -37.17
N PRO A 216 -36.90 -0.11 -37.65
CA PRO A 216 -37.17 -1.46 -38.12
C PRO A 216 -37.08 -2.46 -36.95
N LEU A 217 -38.14 -3.23 -36.78
CA LEU A 217 -38.15 -4.55 -36.15
C LEU A 217 -37.87 -5.57 -37.25
N THR A 218 -36.90 -6.46 -37.05
CA THR A 218 -36.92 -7.78 -37.69
C THR A 218 -36.28 -8.81 -36.76
N ASN A 219 -37.11 -9.78 -36.39
CA ASN A 219 -36.74 -11.09 -35.87
C ASN A 219 -35.91 -11.86 -36.91
N PHE A 220 -34.92 -12.62 -36.44
CA PHE A 220 -34.73 -14.06 -36.70
C PHE A 220 -33.74 -14.61 -35.67
#